data_AF-S7VJY7-F1
#
_entry.id   AF-S7VJY7-F1
#
_cell.length_a   1.000
_cell.length_b   1.000
_cell.length_c   1.000
_cell.angle_alpha   90.00
_cell.angle_beta   90.00
_cell.angle_gamma   90.00
#
_symmetry.space_group_name_H-M   'P 1'
#
loop_
_entity.id
_entity.type
_entity.pdbx_description
1 polymer ?
#
loop_
_entity_poly.entity_id
_entity_poly.type
_entity_poly.pdbx_seq_one_letter_code
_entity_poly.pdbx_strand_id
1 'polypeptide(L)'
;MFGFEALPAGSNFIFSIQSDNSGLLEKVKNAIKGNQSLGKSKTAEFGQVEIKPIEPITQINSFDTDNEFVLVYAESNLCFFDESGQPTFQPTVEDLGLNAGKIEWAKSQIRTYSYAPWNGQRKTTSMQRHCILKGSVFYVKGASLDESSKYIGHYNSEGLGKVIYNPEFLKGIDISGESKLKINLDKVHSLGIEKGTITTPLSKLLEKKHLDSKIELITSQEIHKYVHHLVPKEYPKLKDVSASQWGNIRSIASREKSLKEIKEKLYDGKNAYLTHGVSFEKCWGKDGSRRLNDFKTIVSKVENLDAFGKEELKADLRIFISKFAAEMAKTYNKQ
;
A
#
# COMPACT_ATOMS: atom_id res chain seq x y z
N MET A 1 -17.71 4.81 -9.80
CA MET A 1 -17.90 3.88 -8.67
C MET A 1 -16.89 4.26 -7.61
N PHE A 2 -17.34 4.55 -6.40
CA PHE A 2 -16.47 4.89 -5.27
C PHE A 2 -16.19 3.61 -4.48
N GLY A 3 -14.94 3.42 -4.06
CA GLY A 3 -14.57 2.39 -3.10
C GLY A 3 -14.46 3.01 -1.72
N PHE A 4 -15.02 2.35 -0.71
CA PHE A 4 -14.81 2.72 0.69
C PHE A 4 -14.11 1.56 1.38
N GLU A 5 -13.07 1.89 2.14
CA GLU A 5 -12.50 0.99 3.13
C GLU A 5 -13.12 1.37 4.47
N ALA A 6 -13.75 0.39 5.12
CA ALA A 6 -14.47 0.58 6.37
C ALA A 6 -13.80 -0.23 7.49
N LEU A 7 -13.84 0.31 8.71
CA LEU A 7 -13.47 -0.45 9.89
C LEU A 7 -14.50 -1.58 10.10
N PRO A 8 -14.06 -2.83 10.35
CA PRO A 8 -14.97 -3.94 10.57
C PRO A 8 -15.90 -3.69 11.77
N ALA A 9 -17.16 -4.12 11.65
CA ALA A 9 -18.08 -4.16 12.79
C ALA A 9 -17.52 -5.04 13.92
N GLY A 10 -17.75 -4.64 15.17
CA GLY A 10 -17.20 -5.32 16.35
C GLY A 10 -15.79 -4.85 16.76
N SER A 11 -15.19 -3.92 16.02
CA SER A 11 -13.94 -3.27 16.44
C SER A 11 -14.14 -2.48 17.73
N ASN A 12 -13.28 -2.72 18.72
CA ASN A 12 -13.31 -2.01 20.00
C ASN A 12 -12.15 -1.02 20.07
N PHE A 13 -12.45 0.22 20.48
CA PHE A 13 -11.47 1.28 20.65
C PHE A 13 -11.58 1.87 22.05
N ILE A 14 -10.43 2.20 22.63
CA ILE A 14 -10.35 2.85 23.93
C ILE A 14 -9.84 4.27 23.72
N PHE A 15 -10.44 5.21 24.42
CA PHE A 15 -9.97 6.59 24.50
C PHE A 15 -10.14 7.09 25.94
N SER A 16 -9.46 8.18 26.26
CA SER A 16 -9.51 8.82 27.58
C SER A 16 -9.77 10.31 27.41
N ILE A 17 -10.46 10.91 28.37
CA ILE A 17 -10.68 12.36 28.46
C ILE A 17 -10.10 12.83 29.79
N GLN A 18 -9.33 13.92 29.74
CA GLN A 18 -8.72 14.53 30.90
C GLN A 18 -9.15 16.00 30.98
N SER A 19 -9.35 16.49 32.20
CA SER A 19 -9.74 17.87 32.49
C SER A 19 -9.45 18.15 33.95
N ASP A 20 -8.84 19.30 34.24
CA ASP A 20 -8.64 19.77 35.62
C ASP A 20 -9.96 20.18 36.28
N ASN A 21 -11.00 20.42 35.47
CA ASN A 21 -12.35 20.72 35.93
C ASN A 21 -13.21 19.44 35.96
N SER A 22 -13.43 18.91 37.17
CA SER A 22 -14.24 17.71 37.41
C SER A 22 -15.70 17.87 37.00
N GLY A 23 -16.29 19.06 37.19
CA GLY A 23 -17.68 19.34 36.82
C GLY A 23 -17.91 19.32 35.31
N LEU A 24 -16.95 19.80 34.52
CA LEU A 24 -17.00 19.71 33.06
C LEU A 24 -16.77 18.27 32.59
N LEU A 25 -15.88 17.54 33.23
CA LEU A 25 -15.58 16.15 32.87
C LEU A 25 -16.83 15.26 32.95
N GLU A 26 -17.62 15.38 34.02
CA GLU A 26 -18.86 14.60 34.15
C GLU A 26 -19.92 15.00 33.12
N LYS A 27 -20.03 16.29 32.78
CA LYS A 27 -20.93 16.74 31.69
C LYS A 27 -20.54 16.13 30.35
N VAL A 28 -19.25 16.13 30.02
CA VAL A 28 -18.73 15.56 28.77
C VAL A 28 -18.96 14.04 28.72
N LYS A 29 -18.63 13.33 29.82
CA LYS A 29 -18.86 11.89 29.96
C LYS A 29 -20.32 11.51 29.72
N ASN A 30 -21.25 12.28 30.27
CA ASN A 30 -22.69 12.03 30.08
C ASN A 30 -23.14 12.35 28.64
N ALA A 31 -22.57 13.38 28.00
CA ALA A 31 -22.93 13.76 26.64
C ALA A 31 -22.47 12.75 25.57
N ILE A 32 -21.32 12.09 25.77
CA ILE A 32 -20.76 11.15 24.79
C ILE A 32 -21.22 9.71 24.99
N LYS A 33 -21.75 9.35 26.17
CA LYS A 33 -22.18 7.98 26.48
C LYS A 33 -23.35 7.55 25.57
N GLY A 34 -23.38 6.28 25.19
CA GLY A 34 -24.44 5.67 24.39
C GLY A 34 -24.13 5.65 22.90
N ASN A 35 -25.17 5.65 22.07
CA ASN A 35 -25.04 5.54 20.61
C ASN A 35 -24.56 6.86 20.01
N GLN A 36 -23.45 6.80 19.29
CA GLN A 36 -22.80 7.93 18.63
C GLN A 36 -22.44 7.58 17.19
N SER A 37 -22.10 8.61 16.40
CA SER A 37 -21.61 8.44 15.04
C SER A 37 -20.19 8.98 14.91
N LEU A 38 -19.29 8.15 14.38
CA LEU A 38 -17.87 8.43 14.19
C LEU A 38 -17.51 8.33 12.70
N GLY A 39 -16.70 9.27 12.23
CA GLY A 39 -16.20 9.28 10.85
C GLY A 39 -16.98 10.20 9.92
N LYS A 40 -16.87 9.95 8.61
CA LYS A 40 -17.39 10.85 7.56
C LYS A 40 -18.87 10.61 7.23
N SER A 41 -19.35 9.39 7.42
CA SER A 41 -20.74 9.07 7.14
C SER A 41 -21.61 9.43 8.33
N LYS A 42 -22.70 10.16 8.06
CA LYS A 42 -23.75 10.44 9.03
C LYS A 42 -25.00 9.58 8.78
N THR A 43 -24.96 8.67 7.82
CA THR A 43 -26.06 7.74 7.51
C THR A 43 -25.88 6.42 8.28
N ALA A 44 -27.00 5.78 8.61
CA ALA A 44 -27.16 4.83 9.72
C ALA A 44 -26.26 3.57 9.70
N GLU A 45 -25.60 3.24 8.59
CA GLU A 45 -24.88 1.96 8.46
C GLU A 45 -23.37 2.05 8.69
N PHE A 46 -22.76 3.22 8.51
CA PHE A 46 -21.30 3.38 8.63
C PHE A 46 -20.95 4.35 9.76
N GLY A 47 -20.13 3.88 10.69
CA GLY A 47 -19.60 4.71 11.78
C GLY A 47 -20.49 4.79 13.03
N GLN A 48 -21.56 4.00 13.13
CA GLN A 48 -22.29 3.85 14.39
C GLN A 48 -21.41 3.17 15.44
N VAL A 49 -21.32 3.76 16.63
CA VAL A 49 -20.54 3.25 17.75
C VAL A 49 -21.34 3.37 19.03
N GLU A 50 -21.10 2.46 19.97
CA GLU A 50 -21.63 2.55 21.32
C GLU A 50 -20.49 2.90 22.28
N ILE A 51 -20.60 4.02 23.00
CA ILE A 51 -19.60 4.47 23.96
C ILE A 51 -20.04 4.07 25.36
N LYS A 52 -19.22 3.26 26.03
CA LYS A 52 -19.40 2.82 27.41
C LYS A 52 -18.20 3.21 28.26
N PRO A 53 -18.42 3.63 29.52
CA PRO A 53 -17.33 3.72 30.48
C PRO A 53 -16.79 2.32 30.75
N ILE A 54 -15.47 2.22 30.89
CA ILE A 54 -14.77 1.00 31.31
C ILE A 54 -14.01 1.31 32.59
N GLU A 55 -13.66 0.27 33.34
CA GLU A 55 -12.79 0.42 34.50
C GLU A 55 -11.43 1.00 34.05
N PRO A 56 -10.78 1.81 34.90
CA PRO A 56 -9.46 2.34 34.61
C PRO A 56 -8.52 1.20 34.23
N ILE A 57 -7.99 1.24 33.00
CA ILE A 57 -7.01 0.26 32.54
C ILE A 57 -5.69 0.55 33.26
N THR A 58 -4.99 -0.51 33.65
CA THR A 58 -3.64 -0.43 34.20
C THR A 58 -2.75 0.42 33.30
N GLN A 59 -2.04 1.38 33.89
CA GLN A 59 -1.02 2.14 33.17
C GLN A 59 0.03 1.18 32.60
N ILE A 60 0.53 1.50 31.41
CA ILE A 60 1.61 0.73 30.80
C ILE A 60 2.85 0.93 31.65
N ASN A 61 3.41 -0.16 32.18
CA ASN A 61 4.64 -0.11 32.96
C ASN A 61 5.79 0.41 32.09
N SER A 62 6.65 1.22 32.70
CA SER A 62 7.91 1.65 32.12
C SER A 62 9.06 0.81 32.65
N PHE A 63 10.08 0.57 31.83
CA PHE A 63 11.33 -0.05 32.27
C PHE A 63 12.39 1.02 32.58
N ASP A 64 13.25 0.70 33.54
CA ASP A 64 14.40 1.52 33.86
C ASP A 64 15.57 1.25 32.89
N THR A 65 16.35 2.28 32.67
CA THR A 65 17.51 2.35 31.77
C THR A 65 18.73 2.96 32.47
N ASP A 66 18.67 3.15 33.79
CA ASP A 66 19.73 3.75 34.60
C ASP A 66 20.20 5.12 34.06
N ASN A 67 19.26 5.89 33.49
CA ASN A 67 19.49 7.18 32.83
C ASN A 67 20.46 7.17 31.64
N GLU A 68 20.75 5.99 31.05
CA GLU A 68 21.57 5.93 29.84
C GLU A 68 20.86 6.50 28.61
N PHE A 69 19.55 6.20 28.49
CA PHE A 69 18.71 6.67 27.40
C PHE A 69 17.22 6.63 27.75
N VAL A 70 16.42 7.43 27.06
CA VAL A 70 14.96 7.38 27.13
C VAL A 70 14.41 7.09 25.73
N LEU A 71 13.51 6.12 25.66
CA LEU A 71 12.64 5.88 24.51
C LEU A 71 11.35 6.66 24.68
N VAL A 72 11.08 7.56 23.76
CA VAL A 72 9.81 8.31 23.72
C VAL A 72 8.91 7.66 22.68
N TYR A 73 7.85 6.99 23.14
CA TYR A 73 6.86 6.36 22.27
C TYR A 73 5.66 7.29 22.04
N ALA A 74 5.34 7.58 20.79
CA ALA A 74 4.18 8.37 20.41
C ALA A 74 2.89 7.53 20.53
N GLU A 75 2.16 7.63 21.64
CA GLU A 75 0.86 6.96 21.81
C GLU A 75 -0.21 7.58 20.89
N SER A 76 -0.11 8.90 20.70
CA SER A 76 -0.94 9.66 19.77
C SER A 76 -0.07 10.38 18.73
N ASN A 77 -0.69 11.01 17.74
CA ASN A 77 0.05 11.83 16.78
C ASN A 77 0.66 13.05 17.50
N LEU A 78 1.88 13.42 17.16
CA LEU A 78 2.59 14.57 17.73
C LEU A 78 2.76 15.64 16.66
N CYS A 79 2.54 16.90 16.99
CA CYS A 79 2.81 18.00 16.05
C CYS A 79 3.57 19.10 16.80
N PHE A 80 4.62 19.62 16.17
CA PHE A 80 5.57 20.58 16.74
C PHE A 80 5.73 21.77 15.80
N PHE A 81 6.09 22.92 16.36
CA PHE A 81 6.49 24.09 15.61
C PHE A 81 7.91 24.47 16.01
N ASP A 82 8.71 24.91 15.05
CA ASP A 82 10.03 25.48 15.35
C ASP A 82 9.91 26.90 15.93
N GLU A 83 11.06 27.50 16.25
CA GLU A 83 11.15 28.85 16.81
C GLU A 83 10.53 29.93 15.90
N SER A 84 10.44 29.68 14.60
CA SER A 84 9.81 30.57 13.61
C SER A 84 8.30 30.33 13.44
N GLY A 85 7.74 29.41 14.21
CA GLY A 85 6.33 29.00 14.15
C GLY A 85 6.01 28.10 12.95
N GLN A 86 7.02 27.57 12.25
CA GLN A 86 6.80 26.66 11.14
C GLN A 86 6.65 25.22 11.63
N PRO A 87 5.76 24.41 11.03
CA PRO A 87 5.62 23.01 11.41
C PRO A 87 6.94 22.26 11.22
N THR A 88 7.34 21.47 12.21
CA THR A 88 8.59 20.70 12.17
C THR A 88 8.37 19.21 12.46
N PHE A 89 9.17 18.37 11.79
CA PHE A 89 9.31 16.93 12.09
C PHE A 89 10.61 16.63 12.85
N GLN A 90 11.34 17.67 13.24
CA GLN A 90 12.58 17.60 14.00
C GLN A 90 12.37 18.30 15.35
N PRO A 91 11.58 17.72 16.27
CA PRO A 91 11.45 18.26 17.62
C PRO A 91 12.81 18.33 18.32
N THR A 92 12.92 19.28 19.24
CA THR A 92 14.00 19.35 20.22
C THR A 92 13.81 18.30 21.33
N VAL A 93 14.78 18.19 22.24
CA VAL A 93 14.67 17.27 23.38
C VAL A 93 13.60 17.75 24.36
N GLU A 94 13.50 19.07 24.50
CA GLU A 94 12.52 19.79 25.30
C GLU A 94 11.10 19.61 24.74
N ASP A 95 10.95 19.64 23.41
CA ASP A 95 9.68 19.33 22.74
C ASP A 95 9.22 17.91 23.06
N LEU A 96 10.16 16.96 23.23
CA LEU A 96 9.87 15.59 23.65
C LEU A 96 9.60 15.45 25.16
N GLY A 97 9.54 16.56 25.89
CA GLY A 97 9.22 16.61 27.31
C GLY A 97 10.37 16.25 28.25
N LEU A 98 11.62 16.27 27.74
CA LEU A 98 12.83 15.92 28.48
C LEU A 98 13.70 17.16 28.72
N ASN A 99 14.41 17.21 29.85
CA ASN A 99 15.19 18.39 30.26
C ASN A 99 16.63 18.40 29.73
N ALA A 100 17.14 17.26 29.25
CA ALA A 100 18.51 17.09 28.79
C ALA A 100 18.63 15.88 27.88
N GLY A 101 19.74 15.80 27.15
CA GLY A 101 20.12 14.66 26.32
C GLY A 101 20.28 15.03 24.85
N LYS A 102 20.34 14.02 24.00
CA LYS A 102 20.44 14.18 22.54
C LYS A 102 19.63 13.13 21.82
N ILE A 103 18.81 13.56 20.86
CA ILE A 103 18.07 12.64 19.98
C ILE A 103 19.06 11.93 19.05
N GLU A 104 19.11 10.61 19.12
CA GLU A 104 19.87 9.75 18.21
C GLU A 104 18.95 9.31 17.07
N TRP A 105 18.87 10.13 16.02
CA TRP A 105 17.98 9.88 14.87
C TRP A 105 18.23 8.54 14.19
N ALA A 106 19.49 8.09 14.12
CA ALA A 106 19.85 6.80 13.53
C ALA A 106 19.27 5.59 14.28
N LYS A 107 18.90 5.75 15.56
CA LYS A 107 18.25 4.73 16.39
C LYS A 107 16.75 4.95 16.55
N SER A 108 16.23 6.04 15.98
CA SER A 108 14.82 6.42 16.09
C SER A 108 14.03 5.87 14.91
N GLN A 109 12.77 5.49 15.13
CA GLN A 109 11.87 5.01 14.09
C GLN A 109 10.66 5.92 14.01
N ILE A 110 10.62 6.76 12.98
CA ILE A 110 9.65 7.84 12.87
C ILE A 110 8.87 7.70 11.59
N ARG A 111 7.56 7.92 11.67
CA ARG A 111 6.69 8.04 10.50
C ARG A 111 5.99 9.39 10.54
N THR A 112 5.84 10.02 9.40
CA THR A 112 5.19 11.34 9.28
C THR A 112 3.89 11.23 8.52
N TYR A 113 2.94 12.08 8.85
CA TYR A 113 1.65 12.18 8.18
C TYR A 113 1.19 13.63 8.19
N SER A 114 0.37 14.00 7.21
CA SER A 114 -0.24 15.32 7.20
C SER A 114 -1.68 15.25 6.77
N TYR A 115 -2.54 16.00 7.44
CA TYR A 115 -3.97 16.03 7.16
C TYR A 115 -4.57 17.39 7.51
N ALA A 116 -5.61 17.77 6.78
CA ALA A 116 -6.43 18.92 7.11
C ALA A 116 -7.76 18.41 7.71
N PRO A 117 -8.03 18.68 8.99
CA PRO A 117 -9.30 18.30 9.61
C PRO A 117 -10.44 19.11 8.99
N TRP A 118 -11.63 18.53 8.93
CA TRP A 118 -12.82 19.24 8.48
C TRP A 118 -13.49 19.97 9.65
N ASN A 119 -13.75 21.26 9.50
CA ASN A 119 -14.54 22.03 10.47
C ASN A 119 -16.02 21.97 10.09
N GLY A 120 -16.83 21.27 10.90
CA GLY A 120 -18.26 21.10 10.65
C GLY A 120 -19.07 22.39 10.71
N GLN A 121 -18.68 23.36 11.54
CA GLN A 121 -19.39 24.63 11.70
C GLN A 121 -19.11 25.59 10.55
N ARG A 122 -17.83 25.70 10.13
CA ARG A 122 -17.40 26.56 9.02
C ARG A 122 -17.62 25.93 7.65
N LYS A 123 -17.91 24.62 7.60
CA LYS A 123 -18.03 23.85 6.35
C LYS A 123 -16.81 24.01 5.43
N THR A 124 -15.62 23.99 6.03
CA THR A 124 -14.34 24.06 5.32
C THR A 124 -13.25 23.32 6.10
N THR A 125 -12.14 23.01 5.46
CA THR A 125 -10.97 22.43 6.14
C THR A 125 -10.30 23.46 7.04
N SER A 126 -9.86 23.05 8.23
CA SER A 126 -8.97 23.87 9.05
C SER A 126 -7.53 23.78 8.53
N MET A 127 -6.61 24.51 9.19
CA MET A 127 -5.18 24.45 8.91
C MET A 127 -4.66 23.00 8.88
N GLN A 128 -3.82 22.71 7.90
CA GLN A 128 -3.18 21.41 7.77
C GLN A 128 -2.27 21.17 8.97
N ARG A 129 -2.33 19.95 9.49
CA ARG A 129 -1.46 19.48 10.55
C ARG A 129 -0.36 18.63 9.95
N HIS A 130 0.88 18.95 10.31
CA HIS A 130 2.05 18.15 9.99
C HIS A 130 2.45 17.43 11.27
N CYS A 131 2.27 16.12 11.29
CA CYS A 131 2.41 15.36 12.51
C CYS A 131 3.31 14.14 12.33
N ILE A 132 4.00 13.81 13.40
CA ILE A 132 4.67 12.55 13.62
C ILE A 132 3.59 11.56 14.05
N LEU A 133 3.49 10.44 13.34
CA LEU A 133 2.45 9.44 13.52
C LEU A 133 2.60 8.71 14.83
N LYS A 134 1.46 8.34 15.42
CA LYS A 134 1.41 7.37 16.52
C LYS A 134 2.17 6.09 16.18
N GLY A 135 2.80 5.51 17.19
CA GLY A 135 3.73 4.38 17.08
C GLY A 135 5.14 4.75 16.66
N SER A 136 5.45 6.04 16.45
CA SER A 136 6.84 6.48 16.28
C SER A 136 7.60 6.40 17.61
N VAL A 137 8.91 6.15 17.54
CA VAL A 137 9.81 6.01 18.69
C VAL A 137 11.03 6.91 18.48
N PHE A 138 11.32 7.75 19.48
CA PHE A 138 12.56 8.52 19.55
C PHE A 138 13.51 7.89 20.56
N TYR A 139 14.78 7.80 20.21
CA TYR A 139 15.85 7.42 21.12
C TYR A 139 16.57 8.68 21.59
N VAL A 140 16.54 8.97 22.88
CA VAL A 140 17.22 10.13 23.47
C VAL A 140 18.30 9.66 24.42
N LYS A 141 19.56 9.92 24.10
CA LYS A 141 20.71 9.52 24.92
C LYS A 141 20.96 10.52 26.05
N GLY A 142 21.27 10.04 27.25
CA GLY A 142 21.66 10.88 28.39
C GLY A 142 20.52 11.74 28.92
N ALA A 143 19.30 11.21 28.86
CA ALA A 143 18.11 11.82 29.46
C ALA A 143 17.67 11.00 30.67
N SER A 144 17.13 11.69 31.69
CA SER A 144 16.46 11.07 32.83
C SER A 144 14.95 11.29 32.75
N LEU A 145 14.20 10.48 33.48
CA LEU A 145 12.75 10.48 33.43
C LEU A 145 12.14 10.78 34.81
N ASP A 146 11.21 11.73 34.85
CA ASP A 146 10.44 12.06 36.06
C ASP A 146 9.02 11.44 36.02
N GLU A 147 8.47 11.15 34.83
CA GLU A 147 7.09 10.70 34.62
C GLU A 147 7.01 9.60 33.56
N SER A 148 6.10 8.63 33.71
CA SER A 148 5.93 7.51 32.75
C SER A 148 5.20 7.91 31.46
N SER A 149 4.43 8.99 31.47
CA SER A 149 3.70 9.50 30.30
C SER A 149 3.41 10.98 30.43
N LYS A 150 3.33 11.70 29.30
CA LYS A 150 3.09 13.15 29.28
C LYS A 150 2.35 13.58 28.01
N TYR A 151 1.69 14.73 28.07
CA TYR A 151 1.21 15.43 26.87
C TYR A 151 2.21 16.52 26.48
N ILE A 152 2.68 16.46 25.24
CA ILE A 152 3.71 17.34 24.68
C ILE A 152 3.25 17.91 23.32
N GLY A 153 3.91 18.96 22.85
CA GLY A 153 3.60 19.58 21.57
C GLY A 153 2.21 20.23 21.54
N HIS A 154 1.59 20.23 20.36
CA HIS A 154 0.38 21.02 20.08
C HIS A 154 -0.85 20.15 19.77
N TYR A 155 -2.02 20.81 19.86
CA TYR A 155 -3.35 20.22 19.63
C TYR A 155 -3.77 19.17 20.67
N ASN A 156 -3.30 19.30 21.91
CA ASN A 156 -3.59 18.36 23.01
C ASN A 156 -5.09 18.24 23.30
N SER A 157 -5.85 19.34 23.17
CA SER A 157 -7.31 19.35 23.32
C SER A 157 -8.05 18.52 22.26
N GLU A 158 -7.39 18.16 21.16
CA GLU A 158 -7.94 17.32 20.09
C GLU A 158 -7.47 15.86 20.21
N GLY A 159 -6.76 15.50 21.28
CA GLY A 159 -6.25 14.16 21.54
C GLY A 159 -4.89 13.84 20.91
N LEU A 160 -4.11 14.88 20.57
CA LEU A 160 -2.73 14.74 20.11
C LEU A 160 -1.74 14.95 21.26
N GLY A 161 -0.46 14.65 21.03
CA GLY A 161 0.62 15.01 21.94
C GLY A 161 0.91 14.02 23.08
N LYS A 162 0.11 12.97 23.26
CA LYS A 162 0.36 11.96 24.29
C LYS A 162 1.55 11.05 23.94
N VAL A 163 2.52 10.99 24.84
CA VAL A 163 3.69 10.10 24.79
C VAL A 163 3.80 9.22 26.02
N ILE A 164 4.42 8.05 25.85
CA ILE A 164 4.78 7.12 26.93
C ILE A 164 6.29 6.92 26.88
N TYR A 165 6.94 6.97 28.03
CA TYR A 165 8.39 6.84 28.12
C TYR A 165 8.79 5.45 28.59
N ASN A 166 9.81 4.89 27.94
CA ASN A 166 10.33 3.55 28.17
C ASN A 166 9.24 2.47 28.39
N PRO A 167 8.18 2.38 27.56
CA PRO A 167 7.13 1.39 27.80
C PRO A 167 7.69 -0.05 27.71
N GLU A 168 7.29 -0.93 28.63
CA GLU A 168 7.80 -2.30 28.76
C GLU A 168 7.71 -3.11 27.45
N PHE A 169 6.73 -2.82 26.59
CA PHE A 169 6.58 -3.50 25.30
C PHE A 169 7.70 -3.21 24.29
N LEU A 170 8.48 -2.14 24.49
CA LEU A 170 9.69 -1.83 23.71
C LEU A 170 10.94 -2.50 24.28
N LYS A 171 10.86 -3.13 25.46
CA LYS A 171 11.99 -3.84 26.06
C LYS A 171 12.22 -5.15 25.33
N GLY A 172 13.37 -5.25 24.65
CA GLY A 172 13.84 -6.50 24.05
C GLY A 172 14.12 -7.58 25.10
N ILE A 173 14.00 -8.85 24.70
CA ILE A 173 14.40 -9.99 25.54
C ILE A 173 15.93 -10.05 25.67
N ASP A 174 16.65 -9.77 24.58
CA ASP A 174 18.10 -9.89 24.45
C ASP A 174 18.63 -9.02 23.28
N ILE A 175 19.84 -9.33 22.81
CA ILE A 175 20.53 -8.64 21.69
C ILE A 175 19.80 -8.84 20.35
N SER A 176 18.95 -9.87 20.20
CA SER A 176 18.24 -10.15 18.95
C SER A 176 17.16 -9.10 18.63
N GLY A 177 16.72 -8.33 19.64
CA GLY A 177 15.67 -7.32 19.49
C GLY A 177 14.25 -7.88 19.45
N GLU A 178 14.06 -9.16 19.79
CA GLU A 178 12.73 -9.75 19.89
C GLU A 178 11.92 -9.17 21.05
N SER A 179 10.64 -8.86 20.80
CA SER A 179 9.71 -8.40 21.83
C SER A 179 9.28 -9.56 22.73
N LYS A 180 9.18 -9.31 24.04
CA LYS A 180 8.54 -10.22 25.00
C LYS A 180 7.07 -10.49 24.67
N LEU A 181 6.43 -9.59 23.94
CA LEU A 181 5.01 -9.68 23.61
C LEU A 181 4.80 -10.45 22.30
N LYS A 182 3.89 -11.41 22.35
CA LYS A 182 3.42 -12.12 21.16
C LYS A 182 2.16 -11.44 20.65
N ILE A 183 2.19 -10.99 19.40
CA ILE A 183 1.00 -10.50 18.73
C ILE A 183 0.19 -11.74 18.31
N ASN A 184 -0.94 -11.94 18.97
CA ASN A 184 -1.97 -12.82 18.45
C ASN A 184 -2.76 -12.01 17.42
N LEU A 185 -2.49 -12.25 16.14
CA LEU A 185 -3.39 -11.77 15.11
C LEU A 185 -4.71 -12.50 15.32
N ASP A 186 -5.79 -11.75 15.51
CA ASP A 186 -7.12 -12.33 15.51
C ASP A 186 -7.23 -13.19 14.25
N LYS A 187 -7.67 -14.44 14.41
CA LYS A 187 -8.06 -15.25 13.26
C LYS A 187 -9.03 -14.40 12.49
N VAL A 188 -8.69 -14.03 11.26
CA VAL A 188 -9.60 -13.33 10.36
C VAL A 188 -10.89 -14.13 10.44
N HIS A 189 -11.91 -13.58 11.10
CA HIS A 189 -13.23 -14.12 10.99
C HIS A 189 -13.54 -13.95 9.51
N SER A 190 -13.32 -15.01 8.74
CA SER A 190 -13.95 -15.14 7.44
C SER A 190 -15.43 -15.07 7.80
N LEU A 191 -16.01 -13.88 7.71
CA LEU A 191 -17.44 -13.74 7.60
C LEU A 191 -17.83 -14.82 6.61
N GLY A 192 -18.66 -15.77 7.05
CA GLY A 192 -19.19 -16.83 6.21
C GLY A 192 -20.08 -16.18 5.17
N ILE A 193 -19.49 -15.42 4.25
CA ILE A 193 -20.15 -14.83 3.11
C ILE A 193 -20.41 -16.04 2.23
N GLU A 194 -21.59 -16.60 2.38
CA GLU A 194 -22.11 -17.53 1.38
C GLU A 194 -22.00 -16.84 0.03
N LYS A 195 -21.39 -17.52 -0.93
CA LYS A 195 -21.26 -16.98 -2.29
C LYS A 195 -22.66 -16.74 -2.83
N GLY A 196 -23.07 -15.47 -2.86
CA GLY A 196 -24.35 -15.06 -3.45
C GLY A 196 -24.41 -15.44 -4.92
N THR A 197 -25.61 -15.73 -5.41
CA THR A 197 -25.83 -16.09 -6.82
C THR A 197 -25.69 -14.85 -7.71
N ILE A 198 -24.92 -14.95 -8.79
CA ILE A 198 -24.67 -13.83 -9.73
C ILE A 198 -25.90 -13.62 -10.62
N THR A 199 -26.91 -12.93 -10.12
CA THR A 199 -28.20 -12.74 -10.83
C THR A 199 -28.32 -11.36 -11.47
N THR A 200 -27.73 -10.33 -10.86
CA THR A 200 -27.92 -8.93 -11.26
C THR A 200 -26.99 -8.49 -12.41
N PRO A 201 -27.36 -7.47 -13.21
CA PRO A 201 -26.44 -6.88 -14.20
C PRO A 201 -25.13 -6.35 -13.59
N LEU A 202 -25.19 -5.81 -12.37
CA LEU A 202 -24.02 -5.31 -11.66
C LEU A 202 -23.08 -6.45 -11.24
N SER A 203 -23.63 -7.54 -10.70
CA SER A 203 -22.81 -8.71 -10.33
C SER A 203 -22.13 -9.33 -11.55
N LYS A 204 -22.82 -9.39 -12.70
CA LYS A 204 -22.21 -9.82 -13.98
C LYS A 204 -21.09 -8.90 -14.46
N LEU A 205 -21.26 -7.58 -14.30
CA LEU A 205 -20.22 -6.61 -14.64
C LEU A 205 -18.98 -6.75 -13.73
N LEU A 206 -19.20 -6.94 -12.43
CA LEU A 206 -18.12 -7.13 -11.46
C LEU A 206 -17.37 -8.44 -11.69
N GLU A 207 -18.09 -9.53 -11.98
CA GLU A 207 -17.48 -10.81 -12.36
C GLU A 207 -16.62 -10.66 -13.62
N LYS A 208 -17.14 -9.99 -14.65
CA LYS A 208 -16.37 -9.69 -15.86
C LYS A 208 -15.11 -8.87 -15.54
N LYS A 209 -15.21 -7.81 -14.73
CA LYS A 209 -14.04 -7.00 -14.34
C LYS A 209 -13.01 -7.80 -13.54
N HIS A 210 -13.47 -8.69 -12.66
CA HIS A 210 -12.60 -9.58 -11.90
C HIS A 210 -11.87 -10.55 -12.82
N LEU A 211 -12.59 -11.14 -13.78
CA LEU A 211 -12.03 -12.02 -14.80
C LEU A 211 -11.01 -11.29 -15.67
N ASP A 212 -11.36 -10.11 -16.18
CA ASP A 212 -10.47 -9.27 -16.99
C ASP A 212 -9.19 -8.92 -16.22
N SER A 213 -9.31 -8.61 -14.92
CA SER A 213 -8.15 -8.30 -14.05
C SER A 213 -7.26 -9.53 -13.83
N LYS A 214 -7.85 -10.71 -13.63
CA LYS A 214 -7.08 -11.98 -13.54
C LYS A 214 -6.34 -12.28 -14.85
N ILE A 215 -7.02 -12.14 -15.99
CA ILE A 215 -6.43 -12.36 -17.32
C ILE A 215 -5.29 -11.37 -17.57
N GLU A 216 -5.46 -10.09 -17.22
CA GLU A 216 -4.42 -9.08 -17.35
C GLU A 216 -3.20 -9.39 -16.46
N LEU A 217 -3.42 -9.87 -15.24
CA LEU A 217 -2.36 -10.26 -14.33
C LEU A 217 -1.54 -11.43 -14.89
N ILE A 218 -2.22 -12.51 -15.31
CA ILE A 218 -1.56 -13.69 -15.93
C ILE A 218 -0.77 -13.26 -17.16
N THR A 219 -1.38 -12.44 -18.03
CA THR A 219 -0.73 -11.92 -19.24
C THR A 219 0.52 -11.12 -18.90
N SER A 220 0.46 -10.27 -17.88
CA SER A 220 1.59 -9.44 -17.44
C SER A 220 2.72 -10.26 -16.83
N GLN A 221 2.40 -11.32 -16.08
CA GLN A 221 3.37 -12.27 -15.54
C GLN A 221 4.12 -13.01 -16.65
N GLU A 222 3.41 -13.50 -17.67
CA GLU A 222 4.05 -14.16 -18.81
C GLU A 222 4.92 -13.19 -19.62
N ILE A 223 4.49 -11.94 -19.84
CA ILE A 223 5.33 -10.92 -20.48
C ILE A 223 6.63 -10.73 -19.69
N HIS A 224 6.54 -10.53 -18.38
CA HIS A 224 7.71 -10.32 -17.53
C HIS A 224 8.67 -11.52 -17.57
N LYS A 225 8.13 -12.75 -17.50
CA LYS A 225 8.89 -13.99 -17.63
C LYS A 225 9.61 -14.08 -18.98
N TYR A 226 8.91 -13.86 -20.10
CA TYR A 226 9.54 -13.94 -21.42
C TYR A 226 10.56 -12.83 -21.65
N VAL A 227 10.21 -11.57 -21.39
CA VAL A 227 11.09 -10.41 -21.67
C VAL A 227 12.36 -10.43 -20.81
N HIS A 228 12.23 -10.68 -19.50
CA HIS A 228 13.36 -10.54 -18.58
C HIS A 228 14.11 -11.83 -18.28
N HIS A 229 13.49 -13.00 -18.46
CA HIS A 229 14.10 -14.28 -18.08
C HIS A 229 14.39 -15.19 -19.28
N LEU A 230 13.40 -15.43 -20.15
CA LEU A 230 13.55 -16.43 -21.23
C LEU A 230 14.22 -15.86 -22.48
N VAL A 231 13.85 -14.66 -22.93
CA VAL A 231 14.45 -14.05 -24.13
C VAL A 231 15.96 -13.85 -23.97
N PRO A 232 16.50 -13.37 -22.84
CA PRO A 232 17.94 -13.27 -22.64
C PRO A 232 18.71 -14.59 -22.67
N LYS A 233 18.08 -15.71 -22.27
CA LYS A 233 18.74 -17.01 -22.09
C LYS A 233 18.52 -17.95 -23.27
N GLU A 234 17.28 -18.07 -23.74
CA GLU A 234 16.83 -19.07 -24.72
C GLU A 234 16.65 -18.47 -26.12
N TYR A 235 16.28 -17.18 -26.21
CA TYR A 235 15.97 -16.51 -27.48
C TYR A 235 16.82 -15.23 -27.72
N PRO A 236 18.16 -15.31 -27.61
CA PRO A 236 19.02 -14.11 -27.57
C PRO A 236 18.94 -13.28 -28.86
N LYS A 237 18.67 -13.92 -30.02
CA LYS A 237 18.56 -13.26 -31.32
C LYS A 237 17.39 -12.28 -31.42
N LEU A 238 16.39 -12.38 -30.54
CA LEU A 238 15.27 -11.43 -30.49
C LEU A 238 15.68 -10.07 -29.90
N LYS A 239 16.80 -9.97 -29.19
CA LYS A 239 17.33 -8.68 -28.69
C LYS A 239 17.84 -7.79 -29.80
N ASP A 240 18.38 -8.39 -30.86
CA ASP A 240 18.92 -7.68 -32.03
C ASP A 240 17.82 -6.99 -32.87
N VAL A 241 16.54 -7.26 -32.58
CA VAL A 241 15.42 -6.69 -33.31
C VAL A 241 15.22 -5.24 -32.86
N SER A 242 15.35 -4.30 -33.80
CA SER A 242 15.22 -2.87 -33.52
C SER A 242 13.86 -2.47 -32.91
N ALA A 243 13.85 -1.40 -32.13
CA ALA A 243 12.63 -0.83 -31.53
C ALA A 243 11.53 -0.51 -32.57
N SER A 244 11.89 -0.10 -33.79
CA SER A 244 10.94 0.18 -34.87
C SER A 244 10.17 -1.07 -35.32
N GLN A 245 10.87 -2.22 -35.41
CA GLN A 245 10.27 -3.50 -35.78
C GLN A 245 9.25 -3.95 -34.73
N TRP A 246 9.61 -3.85 -33.45
CA TRP A 246 8.68 -4.12 -32.34
C TRP A 246 7.50 -3.15 -32.31
N GLY A 247 7.73 -1.86 -32.62
CA GLY A 247 6.67 -0.87 -32.75
C GLY A 247 5.61 -1.23 -33.80
N ASN A 248 6.05 -1.76 -34.95
CA ASN A 248 5.14 -2.21 -36.00
C ASN A 248 4.35 -3.47 -35.59
N ILE A 249 4.99 -4.44 -34.93
CA ILE A 249 4.31 -5.63 -34.37
C ILE A 249 3.22 -5.20 -33.37
N ARG A 250 3.56 -4.28 -32.46
CA ARG A 250 2.61 -3.71 -31.49
C ARG A 250 1.44 -3.02 -32.19
N SER A 251 1.71 -2.23 -33.23
CA SER A 251 0.67 -1.52 -33.97
C SER A 251 -0.30 -2.48 -34.64
N ILE A 252 0.19 -3.57 -35.25
CA ILE A 252 -0.65 -4.61 -35.84
C ILE A 252 -1.50 -5.27 -34.75
N ALA A 253 -0.87 -5.73 -33.67
CA ALA A 253 -1.58 -6.42 -32.59
C ALA A 253 -2.64 -5.57 -31.87
N SER A 254 -2.49 -4.24 -31.87
CA SER A 254 -3.43 -3.33 -31.20
C SER A 254 -4.60 -2.89 -32.09
N ARG A 255 -4.49 -3.03 -33.42
CA ARG A 255 -5.51 -2.57 -34.38
C ARG A 255 -6.51 -3.67 -34.75
N GLU A 256 -6.04 -4.91 -34.86
CA GLU A 256 -6.87 -6.02 -35.31
C GLU A 256 -7.75 -6.57 -34.17
N LYS A 257 -8.94 -7.04 -34.53
CA LYS A 257 -9.94 -7.48 -33.54
C LYS A 257 -9.81 -8.96 -33.23
N SER A 258 -9.34 -9.77 -34.19
CA SER A 258 -9.20 -11.21 -34.05
C SER A 258 -7.74 -11.67 -33.98
N LEU A 259 -7.48 -12.70 -33.17
CA LEU A 259 -6.16 -13.34 -33.12
C LEU A 259 -5.77 -13.90 -34.49
N LYS A 260 -6.73 -14.44 -35.25
CA LYS A 260 -6.48 -14.99 -36.58
C LYS A 260 -5.97 -13.91 -37.54
N GLU A 261 -6.59 -12.74 -37.52
CA GLU A 261 -6.18 -11.58 -38.32
C GLU A 261 -4.78 -11.09 -37.93
N ILE A 262 -4.45 -11.08 -36.63
CA ILE A 262 -3.11 -10.73 -36.14
C ILE A 262 -2.08 -11.71 -36.69
N LYS A 263 -2.32 -13.03 -36.61
CA LYS A 263 -1.39 -14.05 -37.12
C LYS A 263 -1.23 -13.97 -38.65
N GLU A 264 -2.33 -13.80 -39.38
CA GLU A 264 -2.32 -13.59 -40.83
C GLU A 264 -1.50 -12.37 -41.25
N LYS A 265 -1.64 -11.23 -40.54
CA LYS A 265 -0.87 -10.02 -40.84
C LYS A 265 0.58 -10.07 -40.35
N LEU A 266 0.88 -10.82 -39.29
CA LEU A 266 2.24 -10.93 -38.77
C LEU A 266 3.07 -11.96 -39.54
N TYR A 267 2.59 -13.19 -39.74
CA TYR A 267 3.44 -14.26 -40.27
C TYR A 267 2.76 -15.42 -41.04
N ASP A 268 1.43 -15.51 -41.09
CA ASP A 268 0.73 -16.59 -41.82
C ASP A 268 0.22 -16.17 -43.22
N GLY A 269 0.06 -14.87 -43.46
CA GLY A 269 -0.41 -14.35 -44.75
C GLY A 269 0.68 -14.28 -45.83
N LYS A 270 0.26 -14.24 -47.10
CA LYS A 270 1.17 -14.11 -48.26
C LYS A 270 2.01 -12.81 -48.22
N ASN A 271 1.46 -11.74 -47.65
CA ASN A 271 2.10 -10.43 -47.50
C ASN A 271 2.29 -10.06 -46.01
N ALA A 272 2.56 -11.04 -45.15
CA ALA A 272 2.70 -10.79 -43.72
C ALA A 272 3.95 -9.94 -43.42
N TYR A 273 3.85 -9.11 -42.40
CA TYR A 273 4.89 -8.14 -42.03
C TYR A 273 6.25 -8.77 -41.72
N LEU A 274 6.27 -9.98 -41.14
CA LEU A 274 7.50 -10.67 -40.77
C LEU A 274 8.02 -11.61 -41.86
N THR A 275 7.24 -11.89 -42.91
CA THR A 275 7.57 -12.85 -43.98
C THR A 275 7.72 -12.21 -45.35
N HIS A 276 7.41 -10.92 -45.48
CA HIS A 276 7.46 -10.19 -46.76
C HIS A 276 8.04 -8.77 -46.60
N GLY A 277 8.67 -8.27 -47.68
CA GLY A 277 9.13 -6.89 -47.80
C GLY A 277 10.40 -6.55 -47.01
N VAL A 278 10.66 -5.26 -46.84
CA VAL A 278 11.90 -4.72 -46.27
C VAL A 278 12.15 -5.22 -44.84
N SER A 279 11.10 -5.47 -44.06
CA SER A 279 11.16 -6.06 -42.71
C SER A 279 11.75 -7.47 -42.73
N PHE A 280 11.28 -8.32 -43.64
CA PHE A 280 11.81 -9.65 -43.87
C PHE A 280 13.27 -9.58 -44.34
N GLU A 281 13.54 -8.81 -45.40
CA GLU A 281 14.89 -8.72 -45.98
C GLU A 281 15.95 -8.24 -44.99
N LYS A 282 15.61 -7.26 -44.13
CA LYS A 282 16.59 -6.64 -43.22
C LYS A 282 16.69 -7.30 -41.85
N CYS A 283 15.64 -7.95 -41.34
CA CYS A 283 15.58 -8.35 -39.93
C CYS A 283 15.10 -9.78 -39.68
N TRP A 284 14.12 -10.27 -40.44
CA TRP A 284 13.42 -11.54 -40.16
C TRP A 284 13.67 -12.65 -41.20
N GLY A 285 14.44 -12.38 -42.25
CA GLY A 285 14.62 -13.20 -43.46
C GLY A 285 15.73 -14.27 -43.38
N LYS A 286 16.51 -14.48 -44.46
CA LYS A 286 17.43 -15.63 -44.60
C LYS A 286 18.36 -15.85 -43.39
N ASP A 287 18.92 -14.79 -42.81
CA ASP A 287 19.74 -14.87 -41.58
C ASP A 287 18.92 -14.66 -40.27
N GLY A 288 17.68 -14.21 -40.39
CA GLY A 288 16.73 -13.91 -39.30
C GLY A 288 15.65 -14.97 -39.08
N SER A 289 15.66 -16.07 -39.83
CA SER A 289 14.67 -17.16 -39.76
C SER A 289 14.53 -17.75 -38.36
N ARG A 290 15.63 -17.78 -37.59
CA ARG A 290 15.63 -18.14 -36.18
C ARG A 290 14.79 -17.19 -35.33
N ARG A 291 14.85 -15.88 -35.57
CA ARG A 291 14.04 -14.87 -34.84
C ARG A 291 12.55 -15.09 -35.09
N LEU A 292 12.16 -15.35 -36.34
CA LEU A 292 10.77 -15.61 -36.68
C LEU A 292 10.27 -16.90 -36.00
N ASN A 293 11.06 -17.96 -36.03
CA ASN A 293 10.72 -19.23 -35.36
C ASN A 293 10.66 -19.07 -33.83
N ASP A 294 11.59 -18.34 -33.24
CA ASP A 294 11.61 -18.03 -31.80
C ASP A 294 10.34 -17.26 -31.40
N PHE A 295 9.98 -16.23 -32.17
CA PHE A 295 8.75 -15.46 -31.94
C PHE A 295 7.49 -16.33 -32.08
N LYS A 296 7.38 -17.15 -33.13
CA LYS A 296 6.28 -18.11 -33.30
C LYS A 296 6.20 -19.10 -32.14
N THR A 297 7.34 -19.60 -31.67
CA THR A 297 7.43 -20.53 -30.54
C THR A 297 6.91 -19.90 -29.25
N ILE A 298 7.30 -18.65 -28.95
CA ILE A 298 6.80 -17.92 -27.77
C ILE A 298 5.27 -17.75 -27.86
N VAL A 299 4.76 -17.31 -29.01
CA VAL A 299 3.32 -17.12 -29.22
C VAL A 299 2.56 -18.45 -29.05
N SER A 300 3.03 -19.54 -29.65
CA SER A 300 2.42 -20.86 -29.52
C SER A 300 2.52 -21.43 -28.10
N LYS A 301 3.62 -21.17 -27.38
CA LYS A 301 3.73 -21.58 -25.97
C LYS A 301 2.70 -20.85 -25.11
N VAL A 302 2.54 -19.53 -25.28
CA VAL A 302 1.57 -18.74 -24.51
C VAL A 302 0.12 -19.08 -24.89
N GLU A 303 -0.13 -19.41 -26.15
CA GLU A 303 -1.44 -19.88 -26.62
C GLU A 303 -1.86 -21.22 -25.97
N ASN A 304 -0.89 -22.10 -25.72
CA ASN A 304 -1.11 -23.43 -25.13
C ASN A 304 -0.90 -23.46 -23.60
N LEU A 305 -0.73 -22.30 -22.94
CA LEU A 305 -0.67 -22.26 -21.48
C LEU A 305 -2.07 -22.52 -20.91
N ASP A 306 -2.27 -23.73 -20.40
CA ASP A 306 -3.37 -24.03 -19.48
C ASP A 306 -2.94 -23.57 -18.08
N ALA A 307 -3.67 -22.61 -17.50
CA ALA A 307 -3.38 -22.14 -16.16
C ALA A 307 -3.61 -23.25 -15.13
N PHE A 308 -2.71 -23.33 -14.15
CA PHE A 308 -2.80 -24.23 -13.00
C PHE A 308 -4.16 -24.11 -12.28
N GLY A 309 -5.01 -25.14 -12.42
CA GLY A 309 -6.12 -25.42 -11.49
C GLY A 309 -7.48 -24.79 -11.81
N LYS A 310 -8.46 -25.67 -12.05
CA LYS A 310 -9.93 -25.57 -11.93
C LYS A 310 -10.73 -24.41 -12.54
N GLU A 311 -10.11 -23.32 -13.01
CA GLU A 311 -10.77 -22.31 -13.86
C GLU A 311 -9.93 -22.13 -15.12
N GLU A 312 -10.46 -22.49 -16.30
CA GLU A 312 -9.80 -22.37 -17.62
C GLU A 312 -9.56 -20.89 -18.01
N LEU A 313 -8.69 -20.20 -17.27
CA LEU A 313 -8.30 -18.82 -17.53
C LEU A 313 -7.00 -18.80 -18.33
N LYS A 314 -7.08 -18.35 -19.58
CA LYS A 314 -5.94 -18.24 -20.49
C LYS A 314 -5.49 -16.79 -20.61
N ALA A 315 -4.20 -16.58 -20.88
CA ALA A 315 -3.67 -15.25 -21.19
C ALA A 315 -4.37 -14.68 -22.45
N ASP A 316 -4.69 -13.39 -22.47
CA ASP A 316 -5.18 -12.76 -23.70
C ASP A 316 -3.99 -12.58 -24.64
N LEU A 317 -3.91 -13.45 -25.65
CA LEU A 317 -2.79 -13.50 -26.58
C LEU A 317 -2.63 -12.20 -27.39
N ARG A 318 -3.71 -11.43 -27.60
CA ARG A 318 -3.65 -10.14 -28.30
C ARG A 318 -2.97 -9.10 -27.42
N ILE A 319 -3.39 -9.03 -26.16
CA ILE A 319 -2.78 -8.16 -25.15
C ILE A 319 -1.33 -8.57 -24.92
N PHE A 320 -1.05 -9.88 -24.88
CA PHE A 320 0.29 -10.42 -24.78
C PHE A 320 1.18 -9.91 -25.91
N ILE A 321 0.83 -10.15 -27.19
CA ILE A 321 1.66 -9.75 -28.34
C ILE A 321 1.91 -8.23 -28.34
N SER A 322 0.87 -7.43 -28.08
CA SER A 322 0.98 -5.97 -28.07
C SER A 322 1.91 -5.46 -26.95
N LYS A 323 1.71 -5.92 -25.70
CA LYS A 323 2.52 -5.49 -24.55
C LYS A 323 3.92 -6.10 -24.58
N PHE A 324 4.07 -7.35 -25.04
CA PHE A 324 5.37 -8.01 -25.25
C PHE A 324 6.23 -7.20 -26.22
N ALA A 325 5.68 -6.83 -27.38
CA ALA A 325 6.38 -5.98 -28.33
C ALA A 325 6.72 -4.59 -27.75
N ALA A 326 5.83 -4.01 -26.94
CA ALA A 326 6.09 -2.73 -26.28
C ALA A 326 7.28 -2.81 -25.29
N GLU A 327 7.37 -3.89 -24.50
CA GLU A 327 8.48 -4.09 -23.56
C GLU A 327 9.79 -4.44 -24.29
N MET A 328 9.74 -5.26 -25.34
CA MET A 328 10.91 -5.56 -26.17
C MET A 328 11.47 -4.31 -26.87
N ALA A 329 10.63 -3.35 -27.27
CA ALA A 329 11.10 -2.07 -27.80
C ALA A 329 11.84 -1.22 -26.75
N LYS A 330 11.46 -1.31 -25.47
CA LYS A 330 12.12 -0.58 -24.38
C LYS A 330 13.46 -1.19 -23.98
N THR A 331 13.59 -2.51 -24.03
CA THR A 331 14.85 -3.19 -23.68
C THR A 331 15.95 -2.92 -24.71
N TYR A 332 15.59 -2.70 -25.98
CA TYR A 332 16.52 -2.27 -27.01
C TYR A 332 17.19 -0.92 -26.69
N ASN A 333 16.43 0.06 -26.17
CA ASN A 333 16.96 1.39 -25.84
C ASN A 333 17.86 1.41 -24.59
N LYS A 334 18.00 0.28 -23.86
CA LYS A 334 18.84 0.14 -22.67
C LYS A 334 20.15 -0.62 -22.94
N GLN A 335 20.39 -1.07 -24.18
CA GLN A 335 21.66 -1.68 -24.61
C GLN A 335 22.56 -0.65 -25.27
#